data_AF-A0A8E2JYV5-F1
#
_entry.id   AF-A0A8E2JYV5-F1
#
_cell.length_a   1.000
_cell.length_b   1.000
_cell.length_c   1.000
_cell.angle_alpha   90.00
_cell.angle_beta   90.00
_cell.angle_gamma   90.00
#
_symmetry.space_group_name_H-M   'P 1'
#
loop_
_entity.id
_entity.type
_entity.pdbx_description
1 polymer ?
#
loop_
_entity_poly.entity_id
_entity_poly.type
_entity_poly.pdbx_seq_one_letter_code
_entity_poly.pdbx_strand_id
1 'polypeptide(L)'
;MNHLRAKVSTHKIEHGTWKPLAIRRFEPLSVKNLSRIPPSTKTVTFTWDFLRSAFGGSQWSPGLYYIPPSHGPCILPGRTYYALDATYEPYLPEQPGAHGAKLTAFFNINPGDVDGDDAGAAYSDVPLFICASPYSTEKNTRKYTYFGTYSQTRWSDKLDYDHMVEVVPNKVKMYWAEHLSETGRPEWVTEALKKHFWPKPEYAGATFGNGVSTGSVPNEDDERSKVLEDVEAYVNELKSWEKESSMKAKLLKKENILKAFEREDIADPPGLRLWWEYLQCVGWDDKFYTMLANMQRDSPHKG
;
A
#
# COMPACT_ATOMS: atom_id res chain seq x y z
N MET A 1 -53.46 -3.97 16.60
CA MET A 1 -52.15 -4.64 16.45
C MET A 1 -51.18 -3.63 15.83
N ASN A 2 -50.37 -2.98 16.67
CA ASN A 2 -49.42 -1.95 16.27
C ASN A 2 -48.12 -2.61 15.81
N HIS A 3 -47.77 -2.47 14.52
CA HIS A 3 -46.44 -2.82 14.04
C HIS A 3 -45.47 -1.66 14.29
N LEU A 4 -44.64 -1.83 15.32
CA LEU A 4 -43.43 -1.06 15.55
C LEU A 4 -42.45 -1.31 14.38
N ARG A 5 -42.37 -0.36 13.44
CA ARG A 5 -41.22 -0.23 12.55
C ARG A 5 -40.03 0.21 13.38
N ALA A 6 -39.11 -0.71 13.65
CA ALA A 6 -37.79 -0.38 14.16
C ALA A 6 -37.10 0.56 13.16
N LYS A 7 -36.85 1.80 13.58
CA LYS A 7 -35.93 2.70 12.88
C LYS A 7 -34.53 2.13 13.07
N VAL A 8 -33.96 1.56 12.00
CA VAL A 8 -32.54 1.26 11.93
C VAL A 8 -31.80 2.60 12.06
N SER A 9 -31.18 2.82 13.22
CA SER A 9 -30.33 3.97 13.46
C SER A 9 -29.02 3.74 12.71
N THR A 10 -28.92 4.27 11.49
CA THR A 10 -27.64 4.40 10.80
C THR A 10 -26.82 5.44 11.57
N HIS A 11 -25.99 4.98 12.51
CA HIS A 11 -24.92 5.80 13.04
C HIS A 11 -23.95 6.09 11.90
N LYS A 12 -24.12 7.24 11.24
CA LYS A 12 -23.05 7.81 10.43
C LYS A 12 -21.91 8.09 11.39
N ILE A 13 -20.88 7.25 11.37
CA ILE A 13 -19.59 7.61 11.96
C ILE A 13 -19.18 8.90 11.26
N GLU A 14 -19.02 9.99 12.03
CA GLU A 14 -18.41 11.19 11.49
C GLU A 14 -17.00 10.81 11.04
N HIS A 15 -16.80 10.70 9.71
CA HIS A 15 -15.57 10.25 9.07
C HIS A 15 -14.31 11.09 9.44
N GLY A 16 -14.45 12.12 10.29
CA GLY A 16 -13.36 12.99 10.75
C GLY A 16 -12.70 12.61 12.07
N THR A 17 -13.15 11.56 12.79
CA THR A 17 -12.58 11.22 14.11
C THR A 17 -12.06 9.79 14.25
N TRP A 18 -12.49 8.86 13.38
CA TRP A 18 -12.08 7.47 13.48
C TRP A 18 -10.61 7.30 13.07
N LYS A 19 -9.86 6.51 13.86
CA LYS A 19 -8.47 6.13 13.56
C LYS A 19 -8.26 4.64 13.87
N PRO A 20 -7.41 3.94 13.09
CA PRO A 20 -7.04 2.56 13.39
C PRO A 20 -6.51 2.42 14.82
N LEU A 21 -6.81 1.29 15.47
CA LEU A 21 -6.41 1.07 16.86
C LEU A 21 -4.90 1.17 17.07
N ALA A 22 -4.09 0.71 16.10
CA ALA A 22 -2.64 0.79 16.18
C ALA A 22 -2.15 2.25 16.32
N ILE A 23 -2.71 3.17 15.51
CA ILE A 23 -2.37 4.60 15.55
C ILE A 23 -2.70 5.21 16.89
N ARG A 24 -3.83 4.83 17.50
CA ARG A 24 -4.25 5.31 18.83
C ARG A 24 -3.37 4.78 19.97
N ARG A 25 -2.60 3.72 19.73
CA ARG A 25 -1.71 3.09 20.73
C ARG A 25 -0.25 3.47 20.57
N PHE A 26 0.13 4.16 19.50
CA PHE A 26 1.48 4.66 19.37
C PHE A 26 1.73 5.78 20.39
N GLU A 27 2.87 5.70 21.04
CA GLU A 27 3.30 6.72 21.99
C GLU A 27 3.51 8.05 21.25
N PRO A 28 2.88 9.15 21.73
CA PRO A 28 3.07 10.46 21.14
C PRO A 28 4.54 10.86 21.10
N LEU A 29 4.90 11.66 20.09
CA LEU A 29 6.24 12.19 19.97
C LEU A 29 6.59 13.05 21.20
N SER A 30 7.83 12.92 21.70
CA SER A 30 8.26 13.68 22.89
C SER A 30 8.12 15.19 22.72
N VAL A 31 7.84 15.90 23.82
CA VAL A 31 7.71 17.37 23.83
C VAL A 31 8.94 18.06 23.21
N LYS A 32 10.14 17.53 23.45
CA LYS A 32 11.40 18.03 22.87
C LYS A 32 11.42 17.95 21.34
N ASN A 33 10.86 16.89 20.76
CA ASN A 33 10.78 16.75 19.32
C ASN A 33 9.67 17.64 18.74
N LEU A 34 8.51 17.69 19.40
CA LEU A 34 7.41 18.57 19.00
C LEU A 34 7.80 20.05 19.00
N SER A 35 8.61 20.50 19.98
CA SER A 35 9.06 21.89 20.05
C SER A 35 10.01 22.32 18.92
N ARG A 36 10.54 21.36 18.15
CA ARG A 36 11.40 21.63 16.97
C ARG A 36 10.61 21.82 15.69
N ILE A 37 9.32 21.46 15.70
CA ILE A 37 8.46 21.58 14.54
C ILE A 37 8.05 23.05 14.37
N PRO A 38 8.29 23.68 13.21
CA PRO A 38 7.87 25.05 12.98
C PRO A 38 6.33 25.14 12.91
N PRO A 39 5.73 26.22 13.41
CA PRO A 39 4.29 26.44 13.25
C PRO A 39 3.93 26.56 11.76
N SER A 40 2.69 26.24 11.40
CA SER A 40 2.22 26.21 10.01
C SER A 40 2.47 27.50 9.23
N THR A 41 2.43 28.66 9.90
CA THR A 41 2.71 29.98 9.31
C THR A 41 4.17 30.19 8.90
N LYS A 42 5.09 29.35 9.39
CA LYS A 42 6.53 29.38 9.10
C LYS A 42 7.02 28.11 8.40
N THR A 43 6.11 27.17 8.10
CA THR A 43 6.47 25.94 7.41
C THR A 43 6.66 26.21 5.92
N VAL A 44 7.80 25.79 5.38
CA VAL A 44 8.10 25.84 3.95
C VAL A 44 7.42 24.65 3.28
N THR A 45 6.75 24.91 2.17
CA THR A 45 6.13 23.89 1.32
C THR A 45 6.96 23.64 0.06
N PHE A 46 6.81 22.46 -0.53
CA PHE A 46 7.63 22.00 -1.65
C PHE A 46 6.77 21.63 -2.86
N THR A 47 7.22 21.91 -4.08
CA THR A 47 6.56 21.38 -5.29
C THR A 47 6.91 19.92 -5.53
N TRP A 48 6.06 19.18 -6.23
CA TRP A 48 6.39 17.84 -6.70
C TRP A 48 7.68 17.81 -7.53
N ASP A 49 7.85 18.76 -8.47
CA ASP A 49 9.03 18.84 -9.33
C ASP A 49 10.31 19.03 -8.51
N PHE A 50 10.29 19.88 -7.50
CA PHE A 50 11.40 20.02 -6.56
C PHE A 50 11.74 18.70 -5.85
N LEU A 51 10.75 18.01 -5.26
CA LEU A 51 11.01 16.74 -4.56
C LEU A 51 11.61 15.69 -5.49
N ARG A 52 11.06 15.57 -6.72
CA ARG A 52 11.58 14.66 -7.74
C ARG A 52 12.98 15.05 -8.20
N SER A 53 13.28 16.33 -8.34
CA SER A 53 14.62 16.80 -8.71
C SER A 53 15.64 16.64 -7.57
N ALA A 54 15.21 16.79 -6.32
CA ALA A 54 16.08 16.68 -5.15
C ALA A 54 16.42 15.23 -4.80
N PHE A 55 15.45 14.32 -4.91
CA PHE A 55 15.63 12.92 -4.50
C PHE A 55 15.71 11.94 -5.66
N GLY A 56 15.00 12.22 -6.76
CA GLY A 56 14.79 11.25 -7.84
C GLY A 56 13.92 10.07 -7.39
N GLY A 57 14.31 8.88 -7.86
CA GLY A 57 13.63 7.63 -7.57
C GLY A 57 12.40 7.36 -8.43
N SER A 58 11.84 6.17 -8.28
CA SER A 58 10.58 5.75 -8.90
C SER A 58 9.58 5.36 -7.81
N GLN A 59 8.30 5.43 -8.14
CA GLN A 59 7.26 4.99 -7.22
C GLN A 59 7.35 3.47 -7.07
N TRP A 60 7.70 3.00 -5.87
CA TRP A 60 7.92 1.60 -5.56
C TRP A 60 6.63 0.91 -5.10
N SER A 61 5.91 1.62 -4.24
CA SER A 61 4.54 1.29 -3.84
C SER A 61 3.74 2.61 -3.83
N PRO A 62 2.40 2.56 -3.77
CA PRO A 62 1.57 3.75 -3.83
C PRO A 62 2.02 4.82 -2.82
N GLY A 63 2.49 5.95 -3.34
CA GLY A 63 3.01 7.07 -2.55
C GLY A 63 4.39 6.91 -1.90
N LEU A 64 5.01 5.72 -1.96
CA LEU A 64 6.39 5.49 -1.52
C LEU A 64 7.32 5.51 -2.74
N TYR A 65 8.33 6.35 -2.69
CA TYR A 65 9.34 6.45 -3.74
C TYR A 65 10.64 5.84 -3.24
N TYR A 66 11.26 5.03 -4.09
CA TYR A 66 12.53 4.36 -3.82
C TYR A 66 13.60 4.81 -4.81
N ILE A 67 14.81 5.00 -4.31
CA ILE A 67 15.98 5.37 -5.10
C ILE A 67 16.94 4.17 -5.10
N PRO A 68 17.01 3.37 -6.17
CA PRO A 68 17.92 2.23 -6.22
C PRO A 68 19.40 2.64 -6.01
N PRO A 69 20.26 1.79 -5.41
CA PRO A 69 21.69 2.06 -5.23
C PRO A 69 22.41 2.37 -6.55
N SER A 70 21.96 1.75 -7.64
CA SER A 70 22.45 1.99 -9.00
C SER A 70 22.32 3.44 -9.47
N HIS A 71 21.49 4.26 -8.83
CA HIS A 71 21.35 5.69 -9.12
C HIS A 71 22.43 6.57 -8.45
N GLY A 72 23.35 5.96 -7.69
CA GLY A 72 24.49 6.66 -7.08
C GLY A 72 24.24 7.13 -5.63
N PRO A 73 25.01 8.10 -5.13
CA PRO A 73 24.86 8.63 -3.78
C PRO A 73 23.45 9.20 -3.53
N CYS A 74 22.88 8.92 -2.36
CA CYS A 74 21.56 9.41 -1.96
C CYS A 74 21.65 10.14 -0.62
N ILE A 75 20.97 11.29 -0.51
CA ILE A 75 20.87 12.05 0.74
C ILE A 75 19.94 11.41 1.77
N LEU A 76 19.12 10.43 1.34
CA LEU A 76 18.17 9.71 2.17
C LEU A 76 18.82 8.40 2.63
N PRO A 77 19.04 8.19 3.94
CA PRO A 77 19.70 6.97 4.44
C PRO A 77 18.97 5.68 4.04
N GLY A 78 17.65 5.66 4.15
CA GLY A 78 16.81 4.52 3.72
C GLY A 78 16.53 4.48 2.22
N ARG A 79 17.05 5.45 1.45
CA ARG A 79 16.82 5.60 0.00
C ARG A 79 15.33 5.61 -0.39
N THR A 80 14.47 6.05 0.53
CA THR A 80 13.03 6.15 0.32
C THR A 80 12.49 7.46 0.86
N TYR A 81 11.37 7.90 0.30
CA TYR A 81 10.54 8.96 0.85
C TYR A 81 9.07 8.73 0.50
N TYR A 82 8.17 9.23 1.36
CA TYR A 82 6.75 9.24 1.08
C TYR A 82 6.33 10.59 0.51
N ALA A 83 5.55 10.58 -0.57
CA ALA A 83 4.84 11.74 -1.10
C ALA A 83 3.37 11.38 -1.30
N LEU A 84 2.52 11.82 -0.37
CA LEU A 84 1.13 11.40 -0.23
C LEU A 84 0.17 12.56 -0.47
N ASP A 85 -1.05 12.23 -0.89
CA ASP A 85 -2.13 13.19 -1.15
C ASP A 85 -3.30 12.94 -0.18
N ALA A 86 -3.52 13.87 0.73
CA ALA A 86 -4.58 13.78 1.73
C ALA A 86 -6.00 13.79 1.13
N THR A 87 -6.14 14.13 -0.16
CA THR A 87 -7.42 14.02 -0.89
C THR A 87 -7.92 12.58 -0.93
N TYR A 88 -7.00 11.61 -1.09
CA TYR A 88 -7.31 10.19 -1.26
C TYR A 88 -6.82 9.32 -0.09
N GLU A 89 -6.04 9.89 0.82
CA GLU A 89 -5.56 9.24 2.03
C GLU A 89 -6.11 9.96 3.28
N PRO A 90 -7.35 9.65 3.71
CA PRO A 90 -8.03 10.40 4.77
C PRO A 90 -7.47 10.14 6.18
N TYR A 91 -6.62 9.12 6.35
CA TYR A 91 -6.08 8.69 7.64
C TYR A 91 -4.63 9.13 7.87
N LEU A 92 -4.10 9.98 6.99
CA LEU A 92 -2.77 10.56 7.16
C LEU A 92 -2.66 11.37 8.45
N PRO A 93 -1.42 11.60 8.94
CA PRO A 93 -1.19 12.52 10.05
C PRO A 93 -1.86 13.88 9.82
N GLU A 94 -2.63 14.35 10.80
CA GLU A 94 -3.36 15.63 10.71
C GLU A 94 -2.44 16.85 10.80
N GLN A 95 -1.31 16.70 11.51
CA GLN A 95 -0.27 17.72 11.66
C GLN A 95 1.11 17.04 11.78
N PRO A 96 2.21 17.77 11.50
CA PRO A 96 3.55 17.23 11.68
C PRO A 96 3.76 16.73 13.12
N GLY A 97 4.46 15.60 13.27
CA GLY A 97 4.66 14.93 14.56
C GLY A 97 3.52 14.00 15.00
N ALA A 98 2.37 14.01 14.34
CA ALA A 98 1.29 13.05 14.60
C ALA A 98 1.53 11.72 13.89
N HIS A 99 0.92 10.64 14.37
CA HIS A 99 0.88 9.37 13.65
C HIS A 99 -0.30 9.35 12.68
N GLY A 100 -0.24 8.44 11.71
CA GLY A 100 -1.33 8.22 10.77
C GLY A 100 -1.19 6.89 10.03
N ALA A 101 -2.06 6.65 9.07
CA ALA A 101 -2.00 5.49 8.22
C ALA A 101 -2.38 5.86 6.79
N LYS A 102 -1.87 5.11 5.83
CA LYS A 102 -2.37 5.13 4.45
C LYS A 102 -3.05 3.81 4.12
N LEU A 103 -3.88 3.82 3.11
CA LEU A 103 -4.51 2.62 2.57
C LEU A 103 -3.71 2.12 1.37
N THR A 104 -3.66 0.81 1.16
CA THR A 104 -3.14 0.23 -0.08
C THR A 104 -3.88 -1.04 -0.45
N ALA A 105 -4.03 -1.33 -1.74
CA ALA A 105 -4.64 -2.59 -2.18
C ALA A 105 -3.65 -3.77 -2.12
N PHE A 106 -2.39 -3.50 -2.45
CA PHE A 106 -1.34 -4.50 -2.56
C PHE A 106 0.01 -3.95 -2.09
N PHE A 107 0.92 -4.86 -1.75
CA PHE A 107 2.31 -4.54 -1.43
C PHE A 107 3.21 -5.03 -2.56
N ASN A 108 4.22 -4.23 -2.90
CA ASN A 108 5.31 -4.67 -3.77
C ASN A 108 6.35 -5.44 -2.93
N ILE A 109 7.29 -6.09 -3.59
CA ILE A 109 8.46 -6.71 -2.94
C ILE A 109 9.23 -5.67 -2.12
N ASN A 110 9.83 -6.06 -1.00
CA ASN A 110 10.61 -5.13 -0.18
C ASN A 110 11.88 -4.71 -0.96
N PRO A 111 12.26 -3.42 -1.02
CA PRO A 111 13.51 -3.00 -1.63
C PRO A 111 14.73 -3.78 -1.12
N GLY A 112 14.78 -4.14 0.18
CA GLY A 112 15.85 -4.96 0.75
C GLY A 112 15.98 -6.35 0.15
N ASP A 113 14.89 -6.93 -0.36
CA ASP A 113 14.92 -8.25 -1.02
C ASP A 113 15.51 -8.17 -2.44
N VAL A 114 15.56 -6.97 -3.03
CA VAL A 114 16.07 -6.73 -4.39
C VAL A 114 17.49 -6.21 -4.37
N ASP A 115 17.76 -5.21 -3.53
CA ASP A 115 19.01 -4.45 -3.51
C ASP A 115 19.85 -4.68 -2.23
N GLY A 116 19.45 -5.63 -1.38
CA GLY A 116 20.20 -6.07 -0.21
C GLY A 116 20.27 -5.04 0.92
N ASP A 117 21.36 -5.10 1.71
CA ASP A 117 21.53 -4.26 2.91
C ASP A 117 21.48 -2.76 2.63
N ASP A 118 21.92 -2.32 1.43
CA ASP A 118 21.85 -0.93 0.97
C ASP A 118 20.40 -0.40 0.88
N ALA A 119 19.41 -1.30 0.89
CA ALA A 119 17.98 -1.02 0.84
C ALA A 119 17.23 -1.56 2.07
N GLY A 120 17.91 -2.21 3.02
CA GLY A 120 17.30 -2.88 4.17
C GLY A 120 16.57 -1.94 5.14
N ALA A 121 16.90 -0.64 5.09
CA ALA A 121 16.27 0.40 5.91
C ALA A 121 15.16 1.19 5.17
N ALA A 122 14.63 0.68 4.05
CA ALA A 122 13.66 1.38 3.20
C ALA A 122 12.35 1.83 3.89
N TYR A 123 12.04 1.29 5.06
CA TYR A 123 10.84 1.62 5.85
C TYR A 123 11.16 2.22 7.22
N SER A 124 12.43 2.53 7.48
CA SER A 124 12.93 3.12 8.72
C SER A 124 13.40 4.54 8.45
N ASP A 125 13.08 5.45 9.37
CA ASP A 125 13.45 6.86 9.30
C ASP A 125 13.16 7.54 7.94
N VAL A 126 11.98 7.25 7.36
CA VAL A 126 11.55 7.72 6.04
C VAL A 126 10.91 9.11 6.14
N PRO A 127 11.38 10.12 5.40
CA PRO A 127 10.73 11.43 5.38
C PRO A 127 9.36 11.37 4.71
N LEU A 128 8.37 11.98 5.36
CA LEU A 128 6.99 12.05 4.86
C LEU A 128 6.64 13.45 4.38
N PHE A 129 6.16 13.52 3.13
CA PHE A 129 5.65 14.72 2.50
C PHE A 129 4.17 14.56 2.16
N ILE A 130 3.33 15.51 2.57
CA ILE A 130 1.88 15.45 2.36
C ILE A 130 1.40 16.69 1.61
N CYS A 131 0.72 16.48 0.49
CA CYS A 131 -0.02 17.53 -0.22
C CYS A 131 -1.51 17.50 0.13
N ALA A 132 -2.20 18.62 -0.15
CA ALA A 132 -3.60 18.84 0.20
C ALA A 132 -3.92 18.65 1.70
N SER A 133 -2.90 18.76 2.56
CA SER A 133 -3.08 18.62 4.01
C SER A 133 -3.81 19.83 4.59
N PRO A 134 -4.71 19.64 5.57
CA PRO A 134 -5.34 20.73 6.30
C PRO A 134 -4.34 21.58 7.10
N TYR A 135 -3.14 21.05 7.40
CA TYR A 135 -2.06 21.79 8.07
C TYR A 135 -1.47 22.90 7.19
N SER A 136 -1.51 22.71 5.87
CA SER A 136 -0.92 23.68 4.94
C SER A 136 -1.81 24.91 4.79
N THR A 137 -1.19 26.09 4.81
CA THR A 137 -1.87 27.37 4.60
C THR A 137 -2.16 27.64 3.12
N GLU A 138 -1.45 26.98 2.21
CA GLU A 138 -1.59 27.14 0.75
C GLU A 138 -2.67 26.22 0.17
N LYS A 139 -3.93 26.47 0.51
CA LYS A 139 -5.06 25.55 0.26
C LYS A 139 -5.42 25.25 -1.21
N ASN A 140 -4.73 25.83 -2.19
CA ASN A 140 -5.02 25.67 -3.62
C ASN A 140 -3.79 25.32 -4.47
N THR A 141 -2.63 25.07 -3.86
CA THR A 141 -1.42 24.69 -4.58
C THR A 141 -1.14 23.20 -4.31
N ARG A 142 -0.74 22.44 -5.34
CA ARG A 142 -0.26 21.05 -5.17
C ARG A 142 1.13 21.04 -4.53
N LYS A 143 1.22 21.63 -3.34
CA LYS A 143 2.43 21.76 -2.55
C LYS A 143 2.42 20.74 -1.43
N TYR A 144 3.60 20.23 -1.16
CA TYR A 144 3.88 19.19 -0.19
C TYR A 144 4.50 19.82 1.05
N THR A 145 3.98 19.46 2.20
CA THR A 145 4.54 19.86 3.49
C THR A 145 5.34 18.69 4.04
N TYR A 146 6.52 18.94 4.59
CA TYR A 146 7.26 17.92 5.35
C TYR A 146 6.60 17.71 6.71
N PHE A 147 6.23 16.47 7.02
CA PHE A 147 5.48 16.09 8.21
C PHE A 147 6.34 15.44 9.31
N GLY A 148 7.63 15.28 9.02
CA GLY A 148 8.59 14.60 9.90
C GLY A 148 9.09 13.29 9.29
N THR A 149 9.76 12.52 10.15
CA THR A 149 10.37 11.24 9.82
C THR A 149 9.50 10.12 10.40
N TYR A 150 9.22 9.10 9.59
CA TYR A 150 8.27 8.03 9.91
C TYR A 150 8.91 6.66 9.75
N SER A 151 8.40 5.69 10.49
CA SER A 151 8.81 4.29 10.34
C SER A 151 7.60 3.37 10.38
N GLN A 152 7.71 2.26 9.65
CA GLN A 152 6.71 1.20 9.67
C GLN A 152 7.13 0.13 10.69
N THR A 153 6.86 0.41 11.97
CA THR A 153 7.22 -0.49 13.09
C THR A 153 6.25 -1.64 13.31
N ARG A 154 5.12 -1.62 12.61
CA ARG A 154 4.05 -2.62 12.70
C ARG A 154 3.70 -3.12 11.30
N TRP A 155 3.45 -4.42 11.22
CA TRP A 155 2.92 -5.07 10.03
C TRP A 155 1.54 -4.53 9.67
N SER A 156 1.25 -4.52 8.37
CA SER A 156 -0.01 -4.03 7.82
C SER A 156 -1.18 -4.93 8.20
N ASP A 157 -2.32 -4.33 8.54
CA ASP A 157 -3.55 -5.06 8.87
C ASP A 157 -4.53 -4.98 7.68
N LYS A 158 -5.06 -6.13 7.22
CA LYS A 158 -6.09 -6.18 6.17
C LYS A 158 -7.41 -5.67 6.73
N LEU A 159 -8.14 -4.84 5.97
CA LEU A 159 -9.48 -4.44 6.34
C LEU A 159 -10.46 -5.60 6.10
N ASP A 160 -11.38 -5.80 7.04
CA ASP A 160 -12.57 -6.63 6.82
C ASP A 160 -13.63 -5.87 6.01
N TYR A 161 -14.74 -6.55 5.70
CA TYR A 161 -15.84 -5.97 4.94
C TYR A 161 -16.47 -4.77 5.64
N ASP A 162 -16.75 -4.87 6.94
CA ASP A 162 -17.44 -3.83 7.69
C ASP A 162 -16.60 -2.54 7.72
N HIS A 163 -15.30 -2.63 7.99
CA HIS A 163 -14.41 -1.47 7.92
C HIS A 163 -14.26 -0.94 6.49
N MET A 164 -14.23 -1.80 5.47
CA MET A 164 -14.29 -1.35 4.08
C MET A 164 -15.55 -0.53 3.78
N VAL A 165 -16.69 -0.87 4.37
CA VAL A 165 -17.97 -0.16 4.15
C VAL A 165 -18.07 1.11 5.00
N GLU A 166 -17.79 1.01 6.30
CA GLU A 166 -18.04 2.06 7.29
C GLU A 166 -16.94 3.12 7.33
N VAL A 167 -15.69 2.70 7.13
CA VAL A 167 -14.51 3.53 7.37
C VAL A 167 -13.90 4.03 6.07
N VAL A 168 -13.87 3.26 4.99
CA VAL A 168 -13.26 3.71 3.73
C VAL A 168 -14.20 4.60 2.93
N PRO A 169 -13.91 5.91 2.75
CA PRO A 169 -14.80 6.79 2.00
C PRO A 169 -14.91 6.38 0.53
N ASN A 170 -16.08 6.59 -0.08
CA ASN A 170 -16.31 6.21 -1.47
C ASN A 170 -15.31 6.84 -2.46
N LYS A 171 -14.87 8.08 -2.22
CA LYS A 171 -13.82 8.72 -3.03
C LYS A 171 -12.50 7.94 -3.07
N VAL A 172 -12.16 7.26 -1.98
CA VAL A 172 -10.94 6.44 -1.86
C VAL A 172 -11.12 5.15 -2.64
N LYS A 173 -12.29 4.51 -2.56
CA LYS A 173 -12.64 3.34 -3.39
C LYS A 173 -12.58 3.68 -4.88
N MET A 174 -13.12 4.83 -5.27
CA MET A 174 -13.07 5.33 -6.64
C MET A 174 -11.63 5.57 -7.12
N TYR A 175 -10.80 6.19 -6.27
CA TYR A 175 -9.37 6.41 -6.53
C TYR A 175 -8.65 5.08 -6.79
N TRP A 176 -8.81 4.10 -5.90
CA TRP A 176 -8.17 2.78 -6.06
C TRP A 176 -8.70 2.02 -7.26
N ALA A 177 -10.01 2.04 -7.50
CA ALA A 177 -10.59 1.38 -8.66
C ALA A 177 -10.02 1.94 -9.98
N GLU A 178 -9.80 3.25 -10.05
CA GLU A 178 -9.18 3.91 -11.19
C GLU A 178 -7.72 3.45 -11.39
N HIS A 179 -6.89 3.56 -10.34
CA HIS A 179 -5.47 3.19 -10.41
C HIS A 179 -5.26 1.69 -10.69
N LEU A 180 -6.06 0.81 -10.10
CA LEU A 180 -5.95 -0.63 -10.31
C LEU A 180 -6.43 -1.08 -11.70
N SER A 181 -7.30 -0.29 -12.33
CA SER A 181 -7.78 -0.55 -13.69
C SER A 181 -7.02 0.19 -14.79
N GLU A 182 -6.02 1.00 -14.42
CA GLU A 182 -5.29 1.85 -15.36
C GLU A 182 -4.52 1.03 -16.40
N THR A 183 -4.57 1.49 -17.66
CA THR A 183 -3.75 0.95 -18.74
C THR A 183 -2.30 1.36 -18.53
N GLY A 184 -1.38 0.40 -18.50
CA GLY A 184 0.04 0.68 -18.25
C GLY A 184 0.41 0.76 -16.77
N ARG A 185 -0.47 0.34 -15.86
CA ARG A 185 -0.12 0.12 -14.45
C ARG A 185 1.10 -0.80 -14.31
N PRO A 186 1.87 -0.70 -13.21
CA PRO A 186 3.05 -1.54 -13.01
C PRO A 186 2.75 -3.04 -13.09
N GLU A 187 3.70 -3.81 -13.60
CA GLU A 187 3.56 -5.26 -13.79
C GLU A 187 3.26 -5.98 -12.47
N TRP A 188 3.93 -5.60 -11.38
CA TRP A 188 3.71 -6.18 -10.06
C TRP A 188 2.26 -6.00 -9.57
N VAL A 189 1.60 -4.89 -9.93
CA VAL A 189 0.17 -4.65 -9.60
C VAL A 189 -0.71 -5.59 -10.41
N THR A 190 -0.39 -5.78 -11.70
CA THR A 190 -1.10 -6.73 -12.56
C THR A 190 -0.98 -8.15 -12.03
N GLU A 191 0.21 -8.55 -11.60
CA GLU A 191 0.45 -9.86 -10.98
C GLU A 191 -0.30 -10.02 -9.64
N ALA A 192 -0.36 -8.96 -8.83
CA ALA A 192 -1.11 -8.97 -7.58
C ALA A 192 -2.63 -9.12 -7.83
N LEU A 193 -3.18 -8.39 -8.80
CA LEU A 193 -4.57 -8.52 -9.24
C LEU A 193 -4.87 -9.92 -9.79
N LYS A 194 -3.95 -10.46 -10.60
CA LYS A 194 -4.04 -11.81 -11.17
C LYS A 194 -4.17 -12.85 -10.06
N LYS A 195 -3.22 -12.85 -9.11
CA LYS A 195 -3.19 -13.77 -7.96
C LYS A 195 -4.41 -13.63 -7.05
N HIS A 196 -4.95 -12.41 -6.91
CA HIS A 196 -6.10 -12.15 -6.06
C HIS A 196 -7.41 -12.67 -6.67
N PHE A 197 -7.72 -12.31 -7.91
CA PHE A 197 -9.01 -12.64 -8.53
C PHE A 197 -9.05 -14.03 -9.18
N TRP A 198 -7.89 -14.54 -9.61
CA TRP A 198 -7.76 -15.88 -10.17
C TRP A 198 -6.57 -16.56 -9.49
N PRO A 199 -6.74 -17.05 -8.25
CA PRO A 199 -5.69 -17.77 -7.54
C PRO A 199 -5.10 -18.89 -8.40
N LYS A 200 -3.79 -19.09 -8.23
CA LYS A 200 -3.09 -20.17 -8.93
C LYS A 200 -3.66 -21.52 -8.47
N PRO A 201 -4.00 -22.45 -9.39
CA PRO A 201 -4.43 -23.79 -9.02
C PRO A 201 -3.42 -24.47 -8.10
N GLU A 202 -3.91 -25.23 -7.12
CA GLU A 202 -3.09 -26.05 -6.24
C GLU A 202 -2.97 -27.47 -6.81
N TYR A 203 -1.79 -28.07 -6.67
CA TYR A 203 -1.60 -29.46 -7.11
C TYR A 203 -2.35 -30.42 -6.17
N ALA A 204 -3.33 -31.13 -6.72
CA ALA A 204 -4.13 -32.13 -6.01
C ALA A 204 -3.88 -33.58 -6.49
N GLY A 205 -2.89 -33.78 -7.36
CA GLY A 205 -2.56 -35.08 -7.95
C GLY A 205 -1.73 -35.99 -7.03
N ALA A 206 -1.43 -37.19 -7.52
CA ALA A 206 -0.64 -38.18 -6.80
C ALA A 206 0.78 -37.67 -6.47
N THR A 207 1.30 -38.06 -5.32
CA THR A 207 2.68 -37.78 -4.89
C THR A 207 3.40 -39.09 -4.59
N PHE A 208 4.73 -39.08 -4.75
CA PHE A 208 5.56 -40.22 -4.35
C PHE A 208 5.44 -40.45 -2.84
N GLY A 209 5.11 -41.67 -2.43
CA GLY A 209 5.20 -42.11 -1.03
C GLY A 209 4.01 -41.80 -0.11
N ASN A 210 2.87 -41.30 -0.61
CA ASN A 210 1.67 -41.06 0.21
C ASN A 210 0.76 -42.29 0.44
N GLY A 211 1.23 -43.49 0.09
CA GLY A 211 0.54 -44.73 0.39
C GLY A 211 0.64 -45.08 1.87
N VAL A 212 -0.40 -44.79 2.66
CA VAL A 212 -0.63 -45.52 3.93
C VAL A 212 -0.69 -47.00 3.56
N SER A 213 0.31 -47.75 4.01
CA SER A 213 0.55 -49.14 3.63
C SER A 213 -0.61 -50.05 4.07
N THR A 214 -1.62 -50.20 3.23
CA THR A 214 -2.61 -51.28 3.33
C THR A 214 -2.24 -52.38 2.34
N GLY A 215 -1.28 -53.22 2.75
CA GLY A 215 -1.21 -54.65 2.42
C GLY A 215 -0.97 -55.10 0.96
N SER A 216 -0.78 -54.19 0.01
CA SER A 216 -0.51 -54.55 -1.40
C SER A 216 0.75 -53.82 -1.84
N VAL A 217 1.77 -54.55 -2.33
CA VAL A 217 2.96 -53.93 -2.93
C VAL A 217 2.49 -53.20 -4.19
N PRO A 218 2.49 -51.86 -4.21
CA PRO A 218 2.17 -51.14 -5.43
C PRO A 218 3.26 -51.43 -6.45
N ASN A 219 2.88 -51.65 -7.71
CA ASN A 219 3.84 -51.72 -8.79
C ASN A 219 4.45 -50.32 -8.95
N GLU A 220 5.74 -50.18 -8.66
CA GLU A 220 6.45 -48.89 -8.66
C GLU A 220 6.33 -48.17 -10.02
N ASP A 221 6.23 -48.94 -11.12
CA ASP A 221 6.06 -48.40 -12.46
C ASP A 221 4.67 -47.77 -12.69
N ASP A 222 3.62 -48.34 -12.08
CA ASP A 222 2.25 -47.82 -12.19
C ASP A 222 2.06 -46.55 -11.36
N GLU A 223 2.62 -46.52 -10.14
CA GLU A 223 2.62 -45.30 -9.31
C GLU A 223 3.38 -44.16 -9.98
N ARG A 224 4.56 -44.45 -10.53
CA ARG A 224 5.36 -43.46 -11.24
C ARG A 224 4.64 -42.93 -12.47
N SER A 225 3.99 -43.81 -13.23
CA SER A 225 3.22 -43.41 -14.42
C SER A 225 2.07 -42.48 -14.05
N LYS A 226 1.34 -42.78 -12.98
CA LYS A 226 0.24 -41.94 -12.50
C LYS A 226 0.71 -40.57 -12.00
N VAL A 227 1.81 -40.52 -11.23
CA VAL A 227 2.39 -39.24 -10.79
C VAL A 227 2.81 -38.39 -11.99
N LEU A 228 3.41 -39.00 -13.03
CA LEU A 228 3.80 -38.27 -14.24
C LEU A 228 2.58 -37.71 -14.99
N GLU A 229 1.52 -38.49 -15.13
CA GLU A 229 0.26 -38.06 -15.76
C GLU A 229 -0.38 -36.89 -15.01
N ASP A 230 -0.50 -36.99 -13.67
CA ASP A 230 -1.07 -35.95 -12.82
C ASP A 230 -0.22 -34.65 -12.86
N VAL A 231 1.11 -34.78 -12.87
CA VAL A 231 2.02 -33.64 -13.03
C VAL A 231 1.87 -32.99 -14.40
N GLU A 232 1.77 -33.77 -15.48
CA GLU A 232 1.55 -33.25 -16.82
C GLU A 232 0.20 -32.50 -16.92
N ALA A 233 -0.86 -33.07 -16.35
CA ALA A 233 -2.17 -32.43 -16.30
C ALA A 233 -2.11 -31.09 -15.56
N TYR A 234 -1.48 -31.05 -14.39
CA TYR A 234 -1.30 -29.82 -13.63
C TYR A 234 -0.44 -28.78 -14.35
N VAL A 235 0.63 -29.19 -15.04
CA VAL A 235 1.44 -28.28 -15.86
C VAL A 235 0.60 -27.64 -16.98
N ASN A 236 -0.28 -28.41 -17.61
CA ASN A 236 -1.19 -27.90 -18.66
C ASN A 236 -2.27 -26.97 -18.07
N GLU A 237 -2.77 -27.27 -16.88
CA GLU A 237 -3.66 -26.39 -16.12
C GLU A 237 -2.97 -25.06 -15.80
N LEU A 238 -1.71 -25.09 -15.32
CA LEU A 238 -0.94 -23.88 -15.03
C LEU A 238 -0.70 -23.01 -16.27
N LYS A 239 -0.41 -23.62 -17.43
CA LYS A 239 -0.28 -22.88 -18.69
C LYS A 239 -1.58 -22.19 -19.08
N SER A 240 -2.71 -22.87 -18.92
CA SER A 240 -4.04 -22.33 -19.23
C SER A 240 -4.40 -21.21 -18.27
N TRP A 241 -4.18 -21.41 -16.96
CA TRP A 241 -4.35 -20.40 -15.93
C TRP A 241 -3.52 -19.16 -16.23
N GLU A 242 -2.22 -19.29 -16.53
CA GLU A 242 -1.35 -18.15 -16.79
C GLU A 242 -1.85 -17.31 -17.98
N LYS A 243 -2.22 -17.97 -19.09
CA LYS A 243 -2.75 -17.29 -20.28
C LYS A 243 -4.06 -16.57 -19.99
N GLU A 244 -5.02 -17.24 -19.35
CA GLU A 244 -6.35 -16.69 -19.10
C GLU A 244 -6.33 -15.59 -18.04
N SER A 245 -5.69 -15.85 -16.91
CA SER A 245 -5.66 -14.91 -15.78
C SER A 245 -4.90 -13.63 -16.15
N SER A 246 -3.79 -13.73 -16.90
CA SER A 246 -3.07 -12.56 -17.42
C SER A 246 -3.91 -11.75 -18.41
N MET A 247 -4.70 -12.39 -19.27
CA MET A 247 -5.63 -11.69 -20.16
C MET A 247 -6.74 -11.00 -19.37
N LYS A 248 -7.39 -11.72 -18.45
CA LYS A 248 -8.49 -11.18 -17.62
C LYS A 248 -8.01 -10.02 -16.75
N ALA A 249 -6.83 -10.13 -16.14
CA ALA A 249 -6.23 -9.07 -15.35
C ALA A 249 -6.01 -7.81 -16.18
N LYS A 250 -5.45 -7.92 -17.40
CA LYS A 250 -5.23 -6.78 -18.31
C LYS A 250 -6.53 -6.09 -18.75
N LEU A 251 -7.65 -6.82 -18.79
CA LEU A 251 -8.97 -6.32 -19.19
C LEU A 251 -9.85 -5.86 -18.01
N LEU A 252 -9.33 -5.88 -16.78
CA LEU A 252 -10.05 -5.39 -15.60
C LEU A 252 -10.42 -3.91 -15.78
N LYS A 253 -11.71 -3.61 -15.64
CA LYS A 253 -12.23 -2.25 -15.67
C LYS A 253 -12.49 -1.73 -14.25
N LYS A 254 -12.60 -0.41 -14.12
CA LYS A 254 -12.94 0.28 -12.88
C LYS A 254 -14.18 -0.32 -12.21
N GLU A 255 -15.21 -0.64 -12.98
CA GLU A 255 -16.47 -1.21 -12.47
C GLU A 255 -16.28 -2.62 -11.88
N ASN A 256 -15.34 -3.41 -12.41
CA ASN A 256 -15.00 -4.70 -11.84
C ASN A 256 -14.39 -4.53 -10.43
N ILE A 257 -13.49 -3.57 -10.27
CA ILE A 257 -12.82 -3.30 -8.98
C ILE A 257 -13.79 -2.71 -7.95
N LEU A 258 -14.66 -1.78 -8.36
CA LEU A 258 -15.69 -1.22 -7.47
C LEU A 258 -16.63 -2.30 -6.93
N LYS A 259 -17.10 -3.19 -7.80
CA LYS A 259 -17.91 -4.34 -7.38
C LYS A 259 -17.14 -5.27 -6.44
N ALA A 260 -15.85 -5.45 -6.65
CA ALA A 260 -15.03 -6.28 -5.77
C ALA A 260 -14.92 -5.72 -4.34
N PHE A 261 -14.92 -4.40 -4.15
CA PHE A 261 -14.95 -3.82 -2.80
C PHE A 261 -16.25 -4.10 -2.03
N GLU A 262 -17.33 -4.45 -2.71
CA GLU A 262 -18.64 -4.75 -2.12
C GLU A 262 -18.93 -6.25 -1.99
N ARG A 263 -18.06 -7.10 -2.55
CA ARG A 263 -18.22 -8.56 -2.55
C ARG A 263 -17.71 -9.21 -1.28
N GLU A 264 -18.23 -10.39 -0.98
CA GLU A 264 -17.78 -11.28 0.08
C GLU A 264 -16.38 -11.83 -0.23
N ASP A 265 -15.59 -12.07 0.82
CA ASP A 265 -14.21 -12.58 0.66
C ASP A 265 -14.16 -13.99 0.05
N ILE A 266 -15.23 -14.79 0.18
CA ILE A 266 -15.31 -16.17 -0.35
C ILE A 266 -15.98 -16.27 -1.73
N ALA A 267 -16.45 -15.14 -2.28
CA ALA A 267 -17.15 -15.15 -3.57
C ALA A 267 -16.20 -15.52 -4.72
N ASP A 268 -16.76 -15.83 -5.90
CA ASP A 268 -15.99 -16.04 -7.13
C ASP A 268 -16.35 -14.99 -8.21
N PRO A 269 -15.41 -14.12 -8.64
CA PRO A 269 -14.13 -13.81 -7.99
C PRO A 269 -14.30 -13.18 -6.58
N PRO A 270 -13.28 -13.27 -5.71
CA PRO A 270 -13.36 -12.82 -4.32
C PRO A 270 -13.48 -11.30 -4.19
N GLY A 271 -13.94 -10.87 -3.01
CA GLY A 271 -13.92 -9.47 -2.61
C GLY A 271 -12.50 -8.92 -2.47
N LEU A 272 -12.32 -7.67 -2.91
CA LEU A 272 -11.07 -6.93 -2.73
C LEU A 272 -11.15 -6.13 -1.41
N ARG A 273 -10.05 -6.14 -0.65
CA ARG A 273 -9.89 -5.35 0.57
C ARG A 273 -8.63 -4.52 0.49
N LEU A 274 -8.67 -3.34 1.10
CA LEU A 274 -7.47 -2.54 1.32
C LEU A 274 -6.76 -3.01 2.60
N TRP A 275 -5.56 -2.50 2.79
CA TRP A 275 -4.70 -2.74 3.94
C TRP A 275 -4.33 -1.42 4.58
N TRP A 276 -4.20 -1.41 5.89
CA TRP A 276 -3.57 -0.33 6.64
C TRP A 276 -2.06 -0.43 6.53
N GLU A 277 -1.41 0.61 6.05
CA GLU A 277 0.04 0.80 6.20
C GLU A 277 0.26 1.92 7.22
N TYR A 278 0.83 1.55 8.36
CA TYR A 278 0.95 2.44 9.51
C TYR A 278 2.17 3.34 9.40
N LEU A 279 1.95 4.64 9.60
CA LEU A 279 2.95 5.69 9.60
C LEU A 279 3.16 6.16 11.04
N GLN A 280 4.13 5.57 11.74
CA GLN A 280 4.55 6.05 13.06
C GLN A 280 5.57 7.17 12.90
N CYS A 281 5.21 8.41 13.26
CA CYS A 281 6.20 9.47 13.42
C CYS A 281 7.22 9.11 14.50
N VAL A 282 8.50 9.05 14.13
CA VAL A 282 9.63 8.75 15.03
C VAL A 282 10.46 10.00 15.34
N GLY A 283 10.31 11.07 14.56
CA GLY A 283 11.05 12.30 14.79
C GLY A 283 10.79 13.42 13.82
N TRP A 284 11.52 14.51 14.04
CA TRP A 284 11.64 15.66 13.16
C TRP A 284 13.12 15.95 12.93
N ASP A 285 13.58 15.80 11.68
CA ASP A 285 14.95 16.13 11.31
C ASP A 285 15.05 17.60 10.87
N ASP A 286 15.43 18.45 11.82
CA ASP A 286 15.63 19.88 11.61
C ASP A 286 16.73 20.19 10.59
N LYS A 287 17.79 19.37 10.55
CA LYS A 287 18.91 19.59 9.62
C LYS A 287 18.47 19.26 8.20
N PHE A 288 17.79 18.13 8.03
CA PHE A 288 17.21 17.73 6.75
C PHE A 288 16.19 18.74 6.25
N TYR A 289 15.25 19.16 7.10
CA TYR A 289 14.25 20.16 6.75
C TYR A 289 14.88 21.50 6.34
N THR A 290 15.83 22.01 7.13
CA THR A 290 16.52 23.27 6.84
C THR A 290 17.32 23.19 5.55
N MET A 291 18.00 22.06 5.31
CA MET A 291 18.70 21.80 4.06
C MET A 291 17.75 21.90 2.86
N LEU A 292 16.60 21.21 2.89
CA LEU A 292 15.63 21.28 1.79
C LEU A 292 15.06 22.69 1.58
N ALA A 293 14.73 23.38 2.67
CA ALA A 293 14.22 24.75 2.59
C ALA A 293 15.23 25.70 1.92
N ASN A 294 16.53 25.55 2.24
CA ASN A 294 17.60 26.31 1.59
C ASN A 294 17.76 25.91 0.11
N MET A 295 17.79 24.61 -0.20
CA MET A 295 17.90 24.12 -1.59
C MET A 295 16.77 24.66 -2.47
N GLN A 296 15.54 24.74 -1.96
CA GLN A 296 14.42 25.30 -2.70
C GLN A 296 14.56 26.81 -2.92
N ARG A 297 15.01 27.55 -1.91
CA ARG A 297 15.25 28.99 -2.02
C ARG A 297 16.33 29.30 -3.06
N ASP A 298 17.36 28.48 -3.11
CA ASP A 298 18.53 28.68 -3.97
C ASP A 298 18.32 28.06 -5.38
N SER A 299 17.23 27.31 -5.58
CA SER A 299 16.85 26.77 -6.89
C SER A 299 16.30 27.89 -7.79
N PRO A 300 16.94 28.17 -8.95
CA PRO A 300 16.45 29.21 -9.85
C PRO A 300 15.03 28.83 -10.30
N HIS A 301 14.07 29.73 -10.04
CA HIS A 301 12.69 29.58 -10.50
C HIS A 301 12.68 29.49 -12.03
N LYS A 302 12.66 28.28 -12.57
CA LYS A 302 12.20 28.06 -13.94
C LYS A 302 10.68 28.12 -13.89
N GLY A 303 10.16 29.34 -14.01
CA GLY A 303 8.76 29.61 -14.29
C GLY A 303 8.38 29.18 -15.69
#